data_AF-V4AVY5-F1
#
_entry.id   AF-V4AVY5-F1
#
_cell.length_a   1.000
_cell.length_b   1.000
_cell.length_c   1.000
_cell.angle_alpha   90.00
_cell.angle_beta   90.00
_cell.angle_gamma   90.00
#
_symmetry.space_group_name_H-M   'P 1'
#
loop_
_entity.id
_entity.type
_entity.pdbx_description
1 polymer ?
#
loop_
_entity_poly.entity_id
_entity_poly.type
_entity_poly.pdbx_seq_one_letter_code
_entity_poly.pdbx_strand_id
1 'polypeptide(L)'
;KKKMTKARVAKLKIRRYKANSRERSRMHGLNHALDDLRRHVPCYSKTQKLSKIETLRLARNYIFSLADILKNGVRPDSVSFAKSLSKGLSQNTMNMVAGCLQLNPRTLLPE
;
A
#
# COMPACT_ATOMS: atom_id res chain seq x y z
N LYS A 1 -18.33 34.87 -27.86
CA LYS A 1 -17.65 33.56 -28.05
C LYS A 1 -18.33 32.77 -29.16
N LYS A 2 -17.63 32.40 -30.24
CA LYS A 2 -18.20 31.64 -31.38
C LYS A 2 -18.60 30.23 -30.92
N LYS A 3 -19.85 29.80 -31.15
CA LYS A 3 -20.34 28.46 -30.77
C LYS A 3 -19.60 27.38 -31.57
N MET A 4 -19.27 26.26 -30.92
CA MET A 4 -18.62 25.12 -31.59
C MET A 4 -19.58 24.38 -32.51
N THR A 5 -19.08 23.90 -33.64
CA THR A 5 -19.84 23.02 -34.54
C THR A 5 -20.07 21.65 -33.92
N LYS A 6 -21.20 21.00 -34.24
CA LYS A 6 -21.55 19.66 -33.73
C LYS A 6 -20.45 18.63 -34.02
N ALA A 7 -19.85 18.67 -35.21
CA ALA A 7 -18.73 17.80 -35.60
C ALA A 7 -17.49 18.00 -34.70
N ARG A 8 -17.15 19.26 -34.37
CA ARG A 8 -16.03 19.56 -33.48
C ARG A 8 -16.29 19.04 -32.06
N VAL A 9 -17.52 19.19 -31.57
CA VAL A 9 -17.94 18.63 -30.27
C VAL A 9 -17.83 17.11 -30.25
N ALA A 10 -18.30 16.42 -31.30
CA ALA A 10 -18.20 14.96 -31.40
C ALA A 10 -16.75 14.47 -31.40
N LYS A 11 -15.86 15.10 -32.18
CA LYS A 11 -14.43 14.76 -32.22
C LYS A 11 -13.75 14.94 -30.86
N LEU A 12 -14.09 16.00 -30.12
CA LEU A 12 -13.59 16.22 -28.76
C LEU A 12 -14.08 15.14 -27.78
N LYS A 13 -15.38 14.77 -27.85
CA LYS A 13 -15.92 13.67 -27.03
C LYS A 13 -15.19 12.36 -27.27
N ILE A 14 -14.93 12.00 -28.54
CA ILE A 14 -14.18 10.78 -28.90
C ILE A 14 -12.75 10.82 -28.35
N ARG A 15 -12.05 11.95 -28.49
CA ARG A 15 -10.69 12.10 -27.94
C ARG A 15 -10.67 11.93 -26.41
N ARG A 16 -11.62 12.55 -25.71
CA ARG A 16 -11.76 12.43 -24.26
C ARG A 16 -12.07 10.99 -23.84
N TYR A 17 -12.98 10.31 -24.54
CA TYR A 17 -13.27 8.90 -24.28
C TYR A 17 -12.02 8.02 -24.43
N LYS A 18 -11.26 8.18 -25.52
CA LYS A 18 -10.01 7.43 -25.74
C LYS A 18 -8.96 7.72 -24.65
N ALA A 19 -8.83 8.98 -24.23
CA ALA A 19 -7.92 9.36 -23.14
C ALA A 19 -8.33 8.72 -21.80
N ASN A 20 -9.61 8.78 -21.45
CA ASN A 20 -10.13 8.17 -20.23
C ASN A 20 -9.94 6.64 -20.23
N SER A 21 -10.11 5.99 -21.37
CA SER A 21 -9.86 4.55 -21.50
C SER A 21 -8.40 4.21 -21.21
N ARG A 22 -7.45 4.98 -21.76
CA ARG A 22 -6.02 4.78 -21.50
C ARG A 22 -5.66 4.99 -20.04
N GLU A 23 -6.18 6.04 -19.41
CA GLU A 23 -5.90 6.30 -17.98
C GLU A 23 -6.47 5.19 -17.09
N ARG A 24 -7.66 4.65 -17.41
CA ARG A 24 -8.18 3.47 -16.70
C ARG A 24 -7.24 2.28 -16.84
N SER A 25 -6.77 1.96 -18.05
CA SER A 25 -5.81 0.86 -18.26
C SER A 25 -4.51 1.09 -17.47
N ARG A 26 -3.97 2.31 -17.45
CA ARG A 26 -2.80 2.67 -16.65
C ARG A 26 -3.04 2.45 -15.15
N MET A 27 -4.20 2.89 -14.65
CA MET A 27 -4.59 2.71 -13.26
C MET A 27 -4.83 1.25 -12.88
N HIS A 28 -5.35 0.42 -13.80
CA HIS A 28 -5.44 -1.03 -13.59
C HIS A 28 -4.06 -1.67 -13.42
N GLY A 29 -3.08 -1.30 -14.26
CA GLY A 29 -1.69 -1.74 -14.11
C GLY A 29 -1.08 -1.33 -12.76
N LEU A 30 -1.28 -0.08 -12.34
CA LEU A 30 -0.81 0.40 -11.04
C LEU A 30 -1.46 -0.35 -9.87
N ASN A 31 -2.77 -0.59 -9.92
CA ASN A 31 -3.47 -1.32 -8.87
C ASN A 31 -3.03 -2.80 -8.82
N HIS A 32 -2.72 -3.42 -9.96
CA HIS A 32 -2.15 -4.77 -10.01
C HIS A 32 -0.79 -4.82 -9.32
N ALA A 33 0.12 -3.90 -9.65
CA ALA A 33 1.43 -3.83 -8.99
C ALA A 33 1.32 -3.59 -7.48
N LEU A 34 0.35 -2.79 -7.03
CA LEU A 34 0.08 -2.61 -5.60
C LEU A 34 -0.46 -3.88 -4.94
N ASP A 35 -1.32 -4.64 -5.62
CA ASP A 35 -1.78 -5.94 -5.14
C ASP A 35 -0.65 -6.97 -5.07
N ASP A 36 0.29 -6.95 -6.00
CA ASP A 36 1.50 -7.77 -5.95
C ASP A 36 2.40 -7.36 -4.78
N LEU A 37 2.59 -6.06 -4.53
CA LEU A 37 3.31 -5.57 -3.36
C LEU A 37 2.67 -6.06 -2.05
N ARG A 38 1.32 -6.07 -1.96
CA ARG A 38 0.61 -6.58 -0.78
C ARG A 38 0.99 -8.03 -0.43
N ARG A 39 1.31 -8.86 -1.43
CA ARG A 39 1.72 -10.26 -1.20
C ARG A 39 3.14 -10.39 -0.63
N HIS A 40 3.97 -9.37 -0.81
CA HIS A 40 5.37 -9.37 -0.36
C HIS A 40 5.58 -8.63 0.96
N VAL A 41 4.60 -7.84 1.42
CA VAL A 41 4.65 -7.26 2.77
C VAL A 41 4.24 -8.31 3.81
N PRO A 42 4.74 -8.21 5.06
CA PRO A 42 4.32 -9.08 6.14
C PRO A 42 2.81 -8.98 6.37
N CYS A 43 2.22 -10.00 6.98
CA CYS A 43 0.82 -9.98 7.39
C CYS A 43 -0.17 -9.88 6.22
N TYR A 44 0.19 -10.39 5.03
CA TYR A 44 -0.71 -10.43 3.88
C TYR A 44 -1.98 -11.23 4.20
N SER A 45 -3.15 -10.62 3.95
CA SER A 45 -4.45 -11.29 4.03
C SER A 45 -5.13 -11.30 2.66
N LYS A 46 -5.63 -12.48 2.27
CA LYS A 46 -6.42 -12.65 1.04
C LYS A 46 -7.80 -12.02 1.15
N THR A 47 -8.37 -12.01 2.35
CA THR A 47 -9.74 -11.52 2.62
C THR A 47 -9.77 -10.04 2.97
N GLN A 48 -8.72 -9.52 3.61
CA GLN A 48 -8.66 -8.13 4.06
C GLN A 48 -7.40 -7.44 3.50
N LYS A 49 -7.59 -6.68 2.41
CA LYS A 49 -6.51 -5.89 1.80
C LYS A 49 -6.23 -4.62 2.62
N LEU A 50 -4.96 -4.36 2.88
CA LEU A 50 -4.52 -3.06 3.39
C LEU A 50 -4.87 -1.93 2.42
N SER A 51 -5.15 -0.74 2.97
CA SER A 51 -5.33 0.47 2.16
C SER A 51 -4.04 0.80 1.38
N LYS A 52 -4.13 1.66 0.36
CA LYS A 52 -2.96 2.05 -0.46
C LYS A 52 -1.84 2.62 0.40
N ILE A 53 -2.18 3.53 1.32
CA ILE A 53 -1.21 4.19 2.19
C ILE A 53 -0.59 3.23 3.21
N GLU A 54 -1.40 2.36 3.83
CA GLU A 54 -0.92 1.41 4.82
C GLU A 54 0.00 0.36 4.17
N THR A 55 -0.31 -0.09 2.95
CA THR A 55 0.55 -1.00 2.18
C THR A 55 1.94 -0.36 1.95
N LEU A 56 1.98 0.90 1.50
CA LEU A 56 3.23 1.60 1.22
C LEU A 56 4.05 1.86 2.49
N ARG A 57 3.39 2.25 3.58
CA ARG A 57 4.05 2.47 4.88
C ARG A 57 4.64 1.17 5.43
N LEU A 58 3.86 0.08 5.41
CA LEU A 58 4.33 -1.22 5.88
C LEU A 58 5.48 -1.75 5.02
N ALA A 59 5.41 -1.61 3.70
CA ALA A 59 6.49 -1.99 2.79
C ALA A 59 7.80 -1.24 3.08
N ARG A 60 7.73 0.09 3.23
CA ARG A 60 8.88 0.93 3.61
C ARG A 60 9.49 0.48 4.93
N ASN A 61 8.65 0.29 5.96
CA ASN A 61 9.10 -0.12 7.28
C ASN A 61 9.76 -1.52 7.22
N TYR A 62 9.20 -2.45 6.44
CA TYR A 62 9.75 -3.79 6.28
C TYR A 62 11.12 -3.78 5.59
N ILE A 63 11.27 -3.01 4.50
CA ILE A 63 12.58 -2.84 3.84
C ILE A 63 13.60 -2.28 4.82
N PHE A 64 13.25 -1.26 5.60
CA PHE A 64 14.14 -0.68 6.60
C PHE A 64 14.56 -1.71 7.66
N SER A 65 13.61 -2.46 8.23
CA SER A 65 13.91 -3.49 9.23
C SER A 65 14.81 -4.58 8.66
N LEU A 66 14.58 -5.05 7.42
CA LEU A 66 15.43 -6.05 6.79
C LEU A 66 16.83 -5.50 6.49
N ALA A 67 16.94 -4.26 6.03
CA ALA A 67 18.22 -3.61 5.78
C ALA A 67 19.04 -3.47 7.08
N ASP A 68 18.39 -3.15 8.20
CA ASP A 68 19.04 -3.06 9.51
C ASP A 68 19.53 -4.43 10.01
N ILE A 69 18.74 -5.49 9.82
CA ILE A 69 19.14 -6.88 10.13
C ILE A 69 20.39 -7.26 9.34
N LEU A 70 20.42 -6.96 8.03
CA LEU A 70 21.57 -7.26 7.18
C LEU A 70 22.81 -6.45 7.58
N LYS A 71 22.64 -5.19 7.97
CA LYS A 71 23.73 -4.30 8.35
C LYS A 71 24.37 -4.70 9.68
N ASN A 72 23.55 -5.03 10.68
CA ASN A 72 24.03 -5.28 12.03
C ASN A 72 24.30 -6.78 12.29
N GLY A 73 23.78 -7.67 11.44
CA GLY A 73 23.85 -9.12 11.63
C GLY A 73 23.02 -9.63 12.82
N VAL A 74 22.19 -8.78 13.41
CA VAL A 74 21.36 -9.09 14.58
C VAL A 74 19.90 -9.14 14.16
N ARG A 75 19.26 -10.27 14.45
CA ARG A 75 17.82 -10.40 14.28
C ARG A 75 17.11 -9.81 15.51
N PRO A 76 16.22 -8.81 15.36
CA PRO A 76 15.43 -8.29 16.48
C PRO A 76 14.49 -9.36 17.00
N ASP A 77 14.17 -9.28 18.30
CA ASP A 77 13.09 -10.06 18.88
C ASP A 77 11.74 -9.69 18.23
N SER A 78 10.73 -10.55 18.41
CA SER A 78 9.43 -10.40 17.76
C SER A 78 8.75 -9.06 18.09
N VAL A 79 8.89 -8.55 19.32
CA VAL A 79 8.26 -7.30 19.75
C VAL A 79 8.96 -6.11 19.11
N SER A 80 10.28 -6.07 19.15
CA SER A 80 11.08 -5.02 18.50
C SER A 80 10.82 -4.98 16.99
N PHE A 81 10.75 -6.14 16.34
CA PHE A 81 10.41 -6.23 14.93
C PHE A 81 8.99 -5.71 14.63
N ALA A 82 8.00 -6.11 15.44
CA ALA A 82 6.63 -5.66 15.29
C ALA A 82 6.48 -4.14 15.48
N LYS A 83 7.20 -3.55 16.46
CA LYS A 83 7.24 -2.09 16.66
C LYS A 83 7.79 -1.37 15.43
N SER A 84 8.89 -1.85 14.88
CA SER A 84 9.49 -1.30 13.66
C SER A 84 8.54 -1.35 12.46
N LEU A 85 7.83 -2.47 12.28
CA LEU A 85 6.81 -2.60 11.23
C LEU A 85 5.63 -1.66 11.44
N SER A 86 5.19 -1.48 12.69
CA SER A 86 3.97 -0.77 13.06
C SER A 86 4.07 0.76 13.03
N LYS A 87 5.29 1.30 12.88
CA LYS A 87 5.56 2.74 12.91
C LYS A 87 4.72 3.53 11.89
N GLY A 88 3.82 4.36 12.41
CA GLY A 88 2.98 5.26 11.62
C GLY A 88 1.82 4.56 10.88
N LEU A 89 1.50 3.33 11.25
CA LEU A 89 0.30 2.62 10.81
C LEU A 89 -0.89 2.96 11.70
N SER A 90 -2.09 2.76 11.16
CA SER A 90 -3.35 2.83 11.91
C SER A 90 -3.43 1.75 12.98
N GLN A 91 -4.18 1.99 14.06
CA GLN A 91 -4.36 1.02 15.15
C GLN A 91 -4.84 -0.35 14.65
N ASN A 92 -5.81 -0.36 13.72
CA ASN A 92 -6.32 -1.61 13.14
C ASN A 92 -5.21 -2.40 12.43
N THR A 93 -4.33 -1.71 11.72
CA THR A 93 -3.21 -2.36 11.02
C THR A 93 -2.15 -2.83 12.02
N MET A 94 -1.85 -2.06 13.05
CA MET A 94 -0.95 -2.49 14.13
C MET A 94 -1.45 -3.75 14.84
N ASN A 95 -2.76 -3.83 15.10
CA ASN A 95 -3.39 -5.02 15.68
C ASN A 95 -3.24 -6.25 14.77
N MET A 96 -3.37 -6.08 13.45
CA MET A 96 -3.11 -7.18 12.50
C MET A 96 -1.65 -7.64 12.53
N VAL A 97 -0.70 -6.71 12.62
CA VAL A 97 0.73 -7.05 12.72
C VAL A 97 1.00 -7.83 14.02
N ALA A 98 0.45 -7.36 15.14
CA ALA A 98 0.54 -8.08 16.41
C ALA A 98 -0.03 -9.50 16.30
N GLY A 99 -1.23 -9.65 15.73
CA GLY A 99 -1.86 -10.96 15.53
C GLY A 99 -1.04 -11.90 14.65
N CYS A 100 -0.45 -11.40 13.57
CA CYS A 100 0.39 -12.21 12.67
C CYS A 100 1.69 -12.68 13.33
N LEU A 101 2.19 -11.95 14.33
CA LEU A 101 3.38 -12.29 15.10
C LEU A 101 3.04 -12.96 16.45
N GLN A 102 1.77 -13.28 16.69
CA GLN A 102 1.27 -13.89 17.94
C GLN A 102 1.60 -13.06 19.19
N LEU A 103 1.58 -11.73 19.05
CA LEU A 103 1.86 -10.78 20.12
C LEU A 103 0.57 -10.19 20.70
N ASN A 104 0.62 -9.79 21.97
CA ASN A 104 -0.45 -8.97 22.54
C ASN A 104 -0.38 -7.56 21.92
N PRO A 105 -1.45 -7.04 21.27
CA PRO A 105 -1.44 -5.74 20.62
C PRO A 105 -1.05 -4.57 21.53
N ARG A 106 -1.28 -4.69 22.85
CA ARG A 106 -0.88 -3.66 23.82
C ARG A 106 0.64 -3.45 23.88
N THR A 107 1.43 -4.46 23.52
CA THR A 107 2.90 -4.34 23.48
C THR A 107 3.42 -3.38 22.41
N LEU A 108 2.57 -2.98 21.45
CA LEU A 108 2.91 -2.09 20.35
C LEU A 108 2.45 -0.64 20.57
N LEU A 109 1.71 -0.37 21.65
CA LEU A 109 1.30 0.98 21.99
C LEU A 109 2.50 1.77 22.55
N PRO A 110 2.58 3.09 22.29
CA PRO A 110 3.46 3.95 23.05
C PRO A 110 3.06 3.91 24.53
N GLU A 111 4.04 3.90 25.43
CA GLU A 111 3.81 4.19 26.86
C GLU A 111 3.21 5.59 27.03
#